data_AF-A0A0Q7CY41-F1
#
_entry.id   AF-A0A0Q7CY41-F1
#
_cell.length_a   1.000
_cell.length_b   1.000
_cell.length_c   1.000
_cell.angle_alpha   90.00
_cell.angle_beta   90.00
_cell.angle_gamma   90.00
#
_symmetry.space_group_name_H-M   'P 1'
#
loop_
_entity.id
_entity.type
_entity.pdbx_description
1 polymer ?
#
loop_
_entity_poly.entity_id
_entity_poly.type
_entity_poly.pdbx_seq_one_letter_code
_entity_poly.pdbx_strand_id
1 'polypeptide(L)'
;MPLCLSLFQRMDEAVLRNHAHYCRLFGYAHQWMESDRLIHPALRASAKYSQILRHLRMLAEGDWLLFLDGDSVVFHPVAVETLIQGRDLLAAEGPPTDGQPGPAMTNTLVVRNVAANRALLHQLIVDSGHVVALESDRLDEAVRLRPAGLLACNGVLADVYFNVSWRIAQWHDARVFVVNLASLPVPLPGGGWRDEILHDVNLQALLVREVNGALMHGRPALQPPRYPALGDESVSSLNPSARIAFLTLYTHHVQTYARVSEHNVRRYCERHGYAYHVYRAIPAEIGPGINGSWVRSWLLQQHLANHDWVIWVDADVLFFNQTRPIDPLLQGRDLLLAKDVGAWLFNSGVMGFRNTPRNLELLAQIWSRIGEVADKSGVYTSMGDQYYTNEVLNQERLLDERSVLDNLTINTPPLLASEDTLLVHFVSLVEPYRSVYMAAMDTRSQRIR
;
A
#
# COMPACT_ATOMS: atom_id res chain seq x y z
N MET A 1 -26.01 28.69 8.87
CA MET A 1 -25.03 28.10 9.82
C MET A 1 -24.10 27.22 9.03
N PRO A 2 -22.79 27.32 9.22
CA PRO A 2 -21.83 26.48 8.51
C PRO A 2 -22.11 24.99 8.64
N LEU A 3 -21.79 24.24 7.58
CA LEU A 3 -22.12 22.82 7.45
C LEU A 3 -20.88 22.01 7.07
N CYS A 4 -20.63 20.92 7.79
CA CYS A 4 -19.79 19.84 7.32
C CYS A 4 -20.66 18.76 6.69
N LEU A 5 -20.44 18.47 5.40
CA LEU A 5 -21.13 17.46 4.63
C LEU A 5 -20.18 16.30 4.31
N SER A 6 -20.54 15.09 4.72
CA SER A 6 -19.79 13.88 4.36
C SER A 6 -20.49 13.03 3.31
N LEU A 7 -19.76 12.55 2.31
CA LEU A 7 -20.29 11.64 1.28
C LEU A 7 -19.45 10.37 1.19
N PHE A 8 -20.07 9.23 1.46
CA PHE A 8 -19.41 7.94 1.46
C PHE A 8 -19.76 7.17 0.19
N GLN A 9 -18.76 6.75 -0.60
CA GLN A 9 -18.97 5.78 -1.68
C GLN A 9 -19.28 4.39 -1.13
N ARG A 10 -18.75 4.09 0.05
CA ARG A 10 -19.11 2.94 0.89
C ARG A 10 -19.00 3.42 2.32
N MET A 11 -20.01 3.14 3.15
CA MET A 11 -19.97 3.56 4.54
C MET A 11 -18.74 2.98 5.25
N ASP A 12 -17.96 3.87 5.87
CA ASP A 12 -16.86 3.54 6.78
C ASP A 12 -17.12 4.23 8.12
N GLU A 13 -17.48 3.44 9.13
CA GLU A 13 -17.79 3.95 10.46
C GLU A 13 -16.61 4.65 11.14
N ALA A 14 -15.38 4.23 10.85
CA ALA A 14 -14.18 4.81 11.44
C ALA A 14 -13.90 6.20 10.84
N VAL A 15 -14.12 6.37 9.54
CA VAL A 15 -14.04 7.69 8.88
C VAL A 15 -15.22 8.57 9.30
N LEU A 16 -16.44 8.05 9.39
CA LEU A 16 -17.58 8.83 9.90
C LEU A 16 -17.34 9.32 11.33
N ARG A 17 -16.76 8.47 12.19
CA ARG A 17 -16.37 8.84 13.56
C ARG A 17 -15.31 9.93 13.57
N ASN A 18 -14.34 9.89 12.63
CA ASN A 18 -13.34 10.93 12.44
C ASN A 18 -13.99 12.28 12.15
N HIS A 19 -14.86 12.34 11.13
CA HIS A 19 -15.56 13.56 10.74
C HIS A 19 -16.45 14.11 11.86
N ALA A 20 -17.21 13.23 12.52
CA ALA A 20 -18.09 13.61 13.61
C ALA A 20 -17.31 14.13 14.83
N HIS A 21 -16.12 13.59 15.11
CA HIS A 21 -15.24 14.11 16.15
C HIS A 21 -14.77 15.52 15.82
N TYR A 22 -14.27 15.75 14.59
CA TYR A 22 -13.88 17.08 14.13
C TYR A 22 -15.03 18.09 14.25
N CYS A 23 -16.24 17.74 13.79
CA CYS A 23 -17.38 18.64 13.87
C CYS A 23 -17.75 18.99 15.31
N ARG A 24 -17.68 18.03 16.25
CA ARG A 24 -17.92 18.29 17.67
C ARG A 24 -16.89 19.22 18.29
N LEU A 25 -15.61 19.13 17.89
CA LEU A 25 -14.54 20.00 18.41
C LEU A 25 -14.82 21.49 18.15
N PHE A 26 -15.42 21.81 17.00
CA PHE A 26 -15.69 23.19 16.58
C PHE A 26 -17.17 23.57 16.60
N GLY A 27 -18.07 22.67 17.02
CA GLY A 27 -19.50 22.93 17.07
C GLY A 27 -20.19 23.02 15.71
N TYR A 28 -19.63 22.42 14.66
CA TYR A 28 -20.20 22.43 13.32
C TYR A 28 -21.37 21.44 13.20
N ALA A 29 -22.41 21.81 12.44
CA ALA A 29 -23.41 20.84 12.00
C ALA A 29 -22.75 19.81 11.09
N HIS A 30 -23.04 18.54 11.34
CA HIS A 30 -22.55 17.42 10.55
C HIS A 30 -23.73 16.70 9.91
N GLN A 31 -23.70 16.57 8.59
CA GLN A 31 -24.60 15.71 7.83
C GLN A 31 -23.77 14.75 6.99
N TRP A 32 -24.31 13.56 6.76
CA TRP A 32 -23.66 12.56 5.92
C TRP A 32 -24.67 11.82 5.06
N MET A 33 -24.16 11.22 3.98
CA MET A 33 -24.93 10.47 3.00
C MET A 33 -24.06 9.42 2.32
N GLU A 34 -24.71 8.44 1.70
CA GLU A 34 -24.08 7.35 0.97
C GLU A 34 -24.37 7.45 -0.54
N SER A 35 -23.43 6.95 -1.35
CA SER A 35 -23.53 6.86 -2.81
C SER A 35 -23.06 5.50 -3.35
N ASP A 36 -23.18 4.45 -2.53
CA ASP A 36 -22.80 3.05 -2.82
C ASP A 36 -23.43 2.46 -4.09
N ARG A 37 -24.62 2.92 -4.45
CA ARG A 37 -25.32 2.51 -5.68
C ARG A 37 -24.73 3.11 -6.96
N LEU A 38 -23.88 4.12 -6.85
CA LEU A 38 -23.26 4.77 -8.01
C LEU A 38 -21.90 4.12 -8.25
N ILE A 39 -21.73 3.44 -9.38
CA ILE A 39 -20.45 2.82 -9.75
C ILE A 39 -19.64 3.76 -10.66
N HIS A 40 -20.29 4.40 -11.63
CA HIS A 40 -19.61 5.22 -12.63
C HIS A 40 -18.99 6.49 -12.01
N PRO A 41 -17.67 6.76 -12.19
CA PRO A 41 -17.00 7.90 -11.57
C PRO A 41 -17.64 9.26 -11.86
N ALA A 42 -18.08 9.50 -13.10
CA ALA A 42 -18.75 10.76 -13.44
C ALA A 42 -20.15 10.90 -12.78
N LEU A 43 -20.87 9.79 -12.55
CA LEU A 43 -22.14 9.85 -11.82
C LEU A 43 -21.89 10.11 -10.33
N ARG A 44 -20.82 9.53 -9.76
CA ARG A 44 -20.37 9.85 -8.39
C ARG A 44 -20.01 11.33 -8.26
N ALA A 45 -19.24 11.88 -9.20
CA ALA A 45 -18.89 13.29 -9.22
C ALA A 45 -20.11 14.20 -9.38
N SER A 46 -21.02 13.88 -10.30
CA SER A 46 -22.28 14.60 -10.50
C SER A 46 -23.13 14.60 -9.22
N ALA A 47 -23.27 13.46 -8.55
CA ALA A 47 -23.96 13.35 -7.28
C ALA A 47 -23.28 14.17 -6.17
N LYS A 48 -21.95 14.07 -6.04
CA LYS A 48 -21.12 14.87 -5.11
C LYS A 48 -21.42 16.37 -5.27
N TYR A 49 -21.26 16.90 -6.47
CA TYR A 49 -21.45 18.33 -6.73
C TYR A 49 -22.91 18.77 -6.60
N SER A 50 -23.87 17.92 -6.99
CA SER A 50 -25.30 18.17 -6.80
C SER A 50 -25.66 18.29 -5.32
N GLN A 51 -25.08 17.43 -4.48
CA GLN A 51 -25.33 17.45 -3.04
C GLN A 51 -24.69 18.65 -2.37
N ILE A 52 -23.44 18.98 -2.72
CA ILE A 52 -22.79 20.22 -2.26
C ILE A 52 -23.64 21.43 -2.64
N LEU A 53 -24.03 21.56 -3.92
CA LEU A 53 -24.82 22.69 -4.40
C LEU A 53 -26.20 22.78 -3.73
N ARG A 54 -26.87 21.64 -3.53
CA ARG A 54 -28.17 21.57 -2.84
C ARG A 54 -28.07 22.11 -1.43
N HIS A 55 -27.07 21.70 -0.66
CA HIS A 55 -26.89 22.15 0.72
C HIS A 55 -26.41 23.59 0.79
N LEU A 56 -25.51 24.00 -0.12
CA LEU A 56 -25.03 25.38 -0.21
C LEU A 56 -26.19 26.37 -0.41
N ARG A 57 -27.19 26.01 -1.23
CA ARG A 57 -28.42 26.83 -1.44
C ARG A 57 -29.30 26.98 -0.19
N MET A 58 -29.15 26.11 0.81
CA MET A 58 -29.89 26.20 2.07
C MET A 58 -29.15 27.03 3.12
N LEU A 59 -27.87 27.34 2.90
CA LEU A 59 -27.07 28.19 3.78
C LEU A 59 -27.37 29.68 3.51
N ALA A 60 -27.05 30.54 4.47
CA ALA A 60 -27.10 31.98 4.24
C ALA A 60 -26.03 32.39 3.22
N GLU A 61 -26.23 33.50 2.52
CA GLU A 61 -25.18 34.04 1.64
C GLU A 61 -23.92 34.34 2.49
N GLY A 62 -22.75 33.92 2.01
CA GLY A 62 -21.48 34.10 2.71
C GLY A 62 -21.14 33.01 3.76
N ASP A 63 -22.09 32.16 4.17
CA ASP A 63 -21.80 30.96 4.98
C ASP A 63 -20.98 29.95 4.17
N TRP A 64 -20.31 29.02 4.83
CA TRP A 64 -19.47 28.02 4.18
C TRP A 64 -19.95 26.59 4.40
N LEU A 65 -19.57 25.72 3.45
CA LEU A 65 -19.74 24.27 3.51
C LEU A 65 -18.36 23.61 3.39
N LEU A 66 -18.00 22.77 4.37
CA LEU A 66 -16.87 21.84 4.29
C LEU A 66 -17.38 20.50 3.78
N PHE A 67 -16.79 20.01 2.71
CA PHE A 67 -17.06 18.70 2.14
C PHE A 67 -15.89 17.77 2.46
N LEU A 68 -16.22 16.54 2.90
CA LEU A 68 -15.28 15.45 3.15
C LEU A 68 -15.88 14.15 2.58
N ASP A 69 -15.16 13.39 1.78
CA ASP A 69 -15.60 12.06 1.37
C ASP A 69 -15.02 10.92 2.23
N GLY A 70 -15.32 9.67 1.87
CA GLY A 70 -14.80 8.49 2.57
C GLY A 70 -13.27 8.30 2.52
N ASP A 71 -12.57 9.02 1.65
CA ASP A 71 -11.12 8.97 1.52
C ASP A 71 -10.43 10.11 2.29
N SER A 72 -11.20 10.97 2.94
CA SER A 72 -10.72 12.11 3.70
C SER A 72 -10.64 11.76 5.18
N VAL A 73 -9.49 11.96 5.82
CA VAL A 73 -9.35 11.77 7.27
C VAL A 73 -8.73 13.00 7.89
N VAL A 74 -9.44 13.64 8.83
CA VAL A 74 -8.93 14.76 9.60
C VAL A 74 -7.86 14.27 10.55
N PHE A 75 -6.67 14.87 10.51
CA PHE A 75 -5.53 14.50 11.34
C PHE A 75 -5.20 15.60 12.35
N HIS A 76 -4.87 16.81 11.91
CA HIS A 76 -4.68 17.98 12.79
C HIS A 76 -5.86 18.94 12.65
N PRO A 77 -6.82 18.93 13.59
CA PRO A 77 -8.07 19.66 13.44
C PRO A 77 -7.82 21.18 13.51
N VAL A 78 -8.31 21.91 12.50
CA VAL A 78 -8.26 23.38 12.44
C VAL A 78 -9.65 23.91 12.10
N ALA A 79 -10.04 25.04 12.67
CA ALA A 79 -11.31 25.69 12.36
C ALA A 79 -11.34 26.10 10.88
N VAL A 80 -12.45 25.82 10.21
CA VAL A 80 -12.61 26.14 8.78
C VAL A 80 -12.48 27.64 8.53
N GLU A 81 -12.98 28.47 9.44
CA GLU A 81 -12.87 29.93 9.37
C GLU A 81 -11.42 30.40 9.22
N THR A 82 -10.49 29.72 9.90
CA THR A 82 -9.05 29.99 9.79
C THR A 82 -8.51 29.61 8.41
N LEU A 83 -8.97 28.50 7.84
CA LEU A 83 -8.51 28.01 6.54
C LEU A 83 -9.02 28.86 5.37
N ILE A 84 -10.25 29.39 5.45
CA ILE A 84 -10.88 30.13 4.35
C ILE A 84 -10.75 31.66 4.46
N GLN A 85 -9.89 32.16 5.35
CA GLN A 85 -9.72 33.60 5.53
C GLN A 85 -9.31 34.27 4.20
N GLY A 86 -10.12 35.22 3.73
CA GLY A 86 -9.91 35.91 2.45
C GLY A 86 -10.18 35.06 1.21
N ARG A 87 -10.86 33.91 1.35
CA ARG A 87 -11.16 32.98 0.26
C ARG A 87 -12.63 32.57 0.28
N ASP A 88 -13.14 32.30 -0.92
CA ASP A 88 -14.48 31.73 -1.11
C ASP A 88 -14.45 30.25 -1.46
N LEU A 89 -13.31 29.73 -1.93
CA LEU A 89 -13.15 28.32 -2.27
C LEU A 89 -11.77 27.84 -1.81
N LEU A 90 -11.72 26.58 -1.35
CA LEU A 90 -10.50 25.92 -0.97
C LEU A 90 -10.52 24.44 -1.39
N ALA A 91 -9.63 24.09 -2.31
CA ALA A 91 -9.25 22.74 -2.70
C ALA A 91 -7.73 22.72 -2.95
N ALA A 92 -7.11 21.55 -3.00
CA ALA A 92 -5.69 21.40 -3.31
C ALA A 92 -5.45 20.54 -4.55
N GLU A 93 -4.34 20.78 -5.25
CA GLU A 93 -3.78 19.86 -6.23
C GLU A 93 -3.07 18.69 -5.55
N GLY A 94 -3.16 17.52 -6.16
CA GLY A 94 -2.38 16.36 -5.77
C GLY A 94 -0.92 16.46 -6.23
N PRO A 95 -0.09 15.49 -5.82
CA PRO A 95 1.31 15.39 -6.24
C PRO A 95 1.44 15.47 -7.78
N PRO A 96 2.37 16.29 -8.30
CA PRO A 96 2.65 16.31 -9.73
C PRO A 96 3.26 14.99 -10.19
N THR A 97 3.15 14.66 -11.46
CA THR A 97 3.81 13.49 -12.05
C THR A 97 4.38 13.84 -13.41
N ASP A 98 5.64 13.44 -13.67
CA ASP A 98 6.34 13.66 -14.95
C ASP A 98 6.30 15.11 -15.47
N GLY A 99 6.42 16.08 -14.55
CA GLY A 99 6.39 17.50 -14.87
C GLY A 99 5.01 18.08 -15.16
N GLN A 100 3.93 17.29 -15.05
CA GLN A 100 2.56 17.76 -15.13
C GLN A 100 1.98 18.08 -13.75
N PRO A 101 1.14 19.13 -13.62
CA PRO A 101 0.38 19.38 -12.41
C PRO A 101 -0.50 18.17 -12.04
N GLY A 102 -0.63 17.91 -10.74
CA GLY A 102 -1.46 16.81 -10.26
C GLY A 102 -2.96 17.07 -10.48
N PRO A 103 -3.79 16.02 -10.34
CA PRO A 103 -5.25 16.16 -10.36
C PRO A 103 -5.73 16.96 -9.14
N ALA A 104 -6.93 17.54 -9.21
CA ALA A 104 -7.52 18.18 -8.03
C ALA A 104 -7.89 17.12 -6.98
N MET A 105 -7.47 17.32 -5.73
CA MET A 105 -7.86 16.49 -4.58
C MET A 105 -9.18 17.00 -4.02
N THR A 106 -10.27 16.65 -4.71
CA THR A 106 -11.64 17.07 -4.37
C THR A 106 -12.32 16.17 -3.34
N ASN A 107 -11.55 15.26 -2.72
CA ASN A 107 -11.96 14.49 -1.55
C ASN A 107 -12.31 15.43 -0.38
N THR A 108 -11.60 16.56 -0.29
CA THR A 108 -11.87 17.66 0.63
C THR A 108 -12.04 18.97 -0.13
N LEU A 109 -13.11 19.71 0.16
CA LEU A 109 -13.40 20.99 -0.47
C LEU A 109 -14.07 21.91 0.56
N VAL A 110 -13.67 23.17 0.65
CA VAL A 110 -14.44 24.20 1.36
C VAL A 110 -15.02 25.18 0.36
N VAL A 111 -16.32 25.46 0.46
CA VAL A 111 -17.04 26.33 -0.48
C VAL A 111 -17.88 27.33 0.31
N ARG A 112 -17.65 28.63 0.08
CA ARG A 112 -18.53 29.71 0.53
C ARG A 112 -19.77 29.80 -0.36
N ASN A 113 -20.92 30.05 0.23
CA ASN A 113 -22.18 30.26 -0.47
C ASN A 113 -22.19 31.64 -1.12
N VAL A 114 -21.62 31.71 -2.32
CA VAL A 114 -21.64 32.89 -3.20
C VAL A 114 -22.06 32.47 -4.61
N ALA A 115 -22.59 33.41 -5.38
CA ALA A 115 -23.08 33.14 -6.73
C ALA A 115 -22.04 32.46 -7.64
N ALA A 116 -20.77 32.91 -7.58
CA ALA A 116 -19.67 32.36 -8.37
C ALA A 116 -19.44 30.87 -8.07
N ASN A 117 -19.40 30.48 -6.80
CA ASN A 117 -19.22 29.09 -6.40
C ASN A 117 -20.41 28.21 -6.76
N ARG A 118 -21.64 28.73 -6.65
CA ARG A 118 -22.84 28.00 -7.10
C ARG A 118 -22.78 27.72 -8.61
N ALA A 119 -22.33 28.69 -9.40
CA ALA A 119 -22.14 28.53 -10.85
C ALA A 119 -21.02 27.52 -11.18
N LEU A 120 -19.90 27.59 -10.47
CA LEU A 120 -18.79 26.64 -10.62
C LEU A 120 -19.22 25.19 -10.35
N LEU A 121 -19.90 24.94 -9.23
CA LEU A 121 -20.44 23.62 -8.89
C LEU A 121 -21.44 23.13 -9.93
N HIS A 122 -22.30 24.01 -10.43
CA HIS A 122 -23.22 23.67 -11.52
C HIS A 122 -22.47 23.26 -12.80
N GLN A 123 -21.39 23.97 -13.14
CA GLN A 123 -20.58 23.61 -14.30
C GLN A 123 -19.89 22.25 -14.14
N LEU A 124 -19.40 21.91 -12.94
CA LEU A 124 -18.83 20.58 -12.66
C LEU A 124 -19.87 19.46 -12.82
N ILE A 125 -21.15 19.73 -12.51
CA ILE A 125 -22.26 18.80 -12.78
C ILE A 125 -22.47 18.62 -14.29
N VAL A 126 -22.45 19.71 -15.06
CA VAL A 126 -22.56 19.68 -16.53
C VAL A 126 -21.39 18.92 -17.16
N ASP A 127 -20.16 19.21 -16.73
CA ASP A 127 -18.95 18.54 -17.19
C ASP A 127 -19.00 17.03 -16.88
N SER A 128 -19.55 16.64 -15.73
CA SER A 128 -19.81 15.23 -15.41
C SER A 128 -20.82 14.60 -16.37
N GLY A 129 -21.83 15.36 -16.81
CA GLY A 129 -22.82 14.94 -17.80
C GLY A 129 -22.21 14.66 -19.18
N HIS A 130 -21.25 15.48 -19.63
CA HIS A 130 -20.53 15.24 -20.88
C HIS A 130 -19.77 13.91 -20.86
N VAL A 131 -19.20 13.51 -19.72
CA VAL A 131 -18.55 12.20 -19.57
C VAL A 131 -19.56 11.06 -19.65
N VAL A 132 -20.71 11.20 -18.99
CA VAL A 132 -21.79 10.19 -19.06
C VAL A 132 -22.35 10.05 -20.48
N ALA A 133 -22.43 11.16 -21.21
CA ALA A 133 -22.85 11.19 -22.61
C ALA A 133 -21.77 10.71 -23.60
N LEU A 134 -20.58 10.33 -23.11
CA LEU A 134 -19.41 9.93 -23.92
C LEU A 134 -18.89 11.03 -24.85
N GLU A 135 -19.18 12.29 -24.53
CA GLU A 135 -18.64 13.47 -25.22
C GLU A 135 -17.27 13.88 -24.69
N SER A 136 -16.84 13.28 -23.57
CA SER A 136 -15.53 13.45 -22.96
C SER A 136 -15.10 12.17 -22.25
N ASP A 137 -13.81 11.82 -22.31
CA ASP A 137 -13.32 10.58 -21.71
C ASP A 137 -13.38 10.59 -20.17
N ARG A 138 -13.24 11.77 -19.55
CA ARG A 138 -13.17 11.94 -18.10
C ARG A 138 -13.44 13.37 -17.66
N LEU A 139 -13.75 13.53 -16.38
CA LEU A 139 -13.90 14.82 -15.73
C LEU A 139 -12.53 15.34 -15.30
N ASP A 140 -12.13 16.51 -15.79
CA ASP A 140 -10.95 17.24 -15.29
C ASP A 140 -11.40 18.38 -14.36
N GLU A 141 -11.54 18.05 -13.08
CA GLU A 141 -11.96 19.01 -12.04
C GLU A 141 -10.94 20.16 -11.90
N ALA A 142 -9.66 19.90 -12.16
CA ALA A 142 -8.60 20.89 -11.97
C ALA A 142 -8.69 22.03 -12.99
N VAL A 143 -9.14 21.77 -14.22
CA VAL A 143 -9.41 22.81 -15.24
C VAL A 143 -10.39 23.86 -14.74
N ARG A 144 -11.40 23.45 -13.96
CA ARG A 144 -12.40 24.38 -13.40
C ARG A 144 -11.93 25.03 -12.10
N LEU A 145 -11.22 24.28 -11.26
CA LEU A 145 -10.82 24.74 -9.93
C LEU A 145 -9.60 25.66 -9.96
N ARG A 146 -8.65 25.50 -10.90
CA ARG A 146 -7.45 26.36 -10.99
C ARG A 146 -7.80 27.84 -11.11
N PRO A 147 -8.67 28.28 -12.05
CA PRO A 147 -9.09 29.68 -12.12
C PRO A 147 -9.78 30.19 -10.86
N ALA A 148 -10.39 29.28 -10.07
CA ALA A 148 -11.05 29.59 -8.82
C ALA A 148 -10.10 29.63 -7.60
N GLY A 149 -8.78 29.51 -7.82
CA GLY A 149 -7.77 29.60 -6.77
C GLY A 149 -7.42 28.28 -6.11
N LEU A 150 -7.39 27.18 -6.89
CA LEU A 150 -6.90 25.88 -6.43
C LEU A 150 -5.50 26.01 -5.80
N LEU A 151 -5.36 25.50 -4.58
CA LEU A 151 -4.10 25.53 -3.86
C LEU A 151 -3.12 24.55 -4.50
N ALA A 152 -1.86 24.95 -4.66
CA ALA A 152 -0.82 24.05 -5.15
C ALA A 152 -0.65 22.82 -4.23
N CYS A 153 -0.05 21.76 -4.77
CA CYS A 153 0.28 20.55 -3.99
C CYS A 153 1.05 20.91 -2.72
N ASN A 154 0.66 20.29 -1.60
CA ASN A 154 1.20 20.56 -0.27
C ASN A 154 1.10 22.03 0.16
N GLY A 155 0.07 22.74 -0.31
CA GLY A 155 -0.14 24.11 0.11
C GLY A 155 -0.46 24.23 1.60
N VAL A 156 0.12 25.25 2.20
CA VAL A 156 0.02 25.56 3.63
C VAL A 156 -0.85 26.78 3.83
N LEU A 157 -1.75 26.71 4.81
CA LEU A 157 -2.61 27.81 5.24
C LEU A 157 -2.57 27.85 6.77
N ALA A 158 -2.36 29.02 7.37
CA ALA A 158 -2.30 29.16 8.83
C ALA A 158 -1.41 28.08 9.53
N ASP A 159 -0.21 27.86 8.98
CA ASP A 159 0.77 26.89 9.46
C ASP A 159 0.29 25.43 9.51
N VAL A 160 -0.70 25.07 8.68
CA VAL A 160 -1.17 23.70 8.48
C VAL A 160 -1.23 23.37 6.98
N TYR A 161 -0.80 22.17 6.60
CA TYR A 161 -1.03 21.66 5.24
C TYR A 161 -2.51 21.33 5.09
N PHE A 162 -3.17 21.85 4.05
CA PHE A 162 -4.63 21.71 3.93
C PHE A 162 -5.08 20.26 3.65
N ASN A 163 -4.56 19.66 2.59
CA ASN A 163 -4.91 18.31 2.15
C ASN A 163 -3.66 17.65 1.55
N VAL A 164 -3.20 16.55 2.13
CA VAL A 164 -1.95 15.87 1.76
C VAL A 164 -2.24 14.42 1.44
N SER A 165 -1.69 13.92 0.33
CA SER A 165 -1.85 12.52 -0.04
C SER A 165 -1.01 11.60 0.85
N TRP A 166 -1.58 10.44 1.17
CA TRP A 166 -0.86 9.33 1.81
C TRP A 166 0.39 8.88 1.02
N ARG A 167 0.52 9.18 -0.28
CA ARG A 167 1.75 8.88 -1.02
C ARG A 167 2.99 9.61 -0.49
N ILE A 168 2.81 10.71 0.26
CA ILE A 168 3.90 11.41 0.92
C ILE A 168 4.18 10.71 2.25
N ALA A 169 5.12 9.78 2.28
CA ALA A 169 5.37 8.90 3.43
C ALA A 169 5.61 9.60 4.78
N GLN A 170 6.01 10.87 4.77
CA GLN A 170 6.31 11.68 5.96
C GLN A 170 5.16 12.60 6.41
N TRP A 171 3.94 12.46 5.85
CA TRP A 171 2.81 13.33 6.22
C TRP A 171 2.52 13.33 7.73
N HIS A 172 2.83 12.24 8.42
CA HIS A 172 2.57 12.07 9.85
C HIS A 172 3.45 12.94 10.75
N ASP A 173 4.59 13.43 10.24
CA ASP A 173 5.50 14.32 10.97
C ASP A 173 5.14 15.81 10.81
N ALA A 174 4.15 16.11 9.98
CA ALA A 174 3.71 17.46 9.67
C ALA A 174 2.32 17.75 10.25
N ARG A 175 2.05 19.05 10.47
CA ARG A 175 0.70 19.52 10.79
C ARG A 175 -0.15 19.49 9.52
N VAL A 176 -0.80 18.37 9.27
CA VAL A 176 -1.71 18.16 8.14
C VAL A 176 -3.15 18.18 8.62
N PHE A 177 -4.01 19.02 8.02
CA PHE A 177 -5.42 19.11 8.35
C PHE A 177 -6.15 17.83 7.90
N VAL A 178 -6.18 17.54 6.60
CA VAL A 178 -6.73 16.29 6.05
C VAL A 178 -5.65 15.49 5.34
N VAL A 179 -5.63 14.18 5.60
CA VAL A 179 -4.89 13.21 4.82
C VAL A 179 -5.85 12.58 3.80
N ASN A 180 -5.52 12.70 2.52
CA ASN A 180 -6.22 12.04 1.43
C ASN A 180 -5.70 10.61 1.29
N LEU A 181 -6.56 9.64 1.57
CA LEU A 181 -6.30 8.21 1.49
C LEU A 181 -6.79 7.56 0.19
N ALA A 182 -7.28 8.34 -0.77
CA ALA A 182 -7.75 7.82 -2.06
C ALA A 182 -6.60 7.22 -2.88
N SER A 183 -6.97 6.31 -3.79
CA SER A 183 -6.12 5.97 -4.92
C SER A 183 -5.89 7.25 -5.74
N LEU A 184 -4.64 7.67 -5.88
CA LEU A 184 -4.33 8.81 -6.74
C LEU A 184 -4.13 8.33 -8.18
N PRO A 185 -4.62 9.07 -9.18
CA PRO A 185 -4.33 8.76 -10.56
C PRO A 185 -2.82 8.70 -10.82
N VAL A 186 -2.39 7.76 -11.66
CA VAL A 186 -1.02 7.58 -12.15
C VAL A 186 -1.03 7.86 -13.65
N PRO A 187 -0.08 8.64 -14.20
CA PRO A 187 -0.05 8.90 -15.63
C PRO A 187 0.19 7.61 -16.42
N LEU A 188 -0.42 7.53 -17.59
CA LEU A 188 -0.18 6.47 -18.56
C LEU A 188 0.97 6.85 -19.50
N PRO A 189 1.82 5.88 -19.90
CA PRO A 189 2.71 6.08 -21.04
C PRO A 189 1.91 6.48 -22.28
N GLY A 190 2.21 7.64 -22.87
CA GLY A 190 1.45 8.19 -24.00
C GLY A 190 0.37 9.22 -23.63
N GLY A 191 0.25 9.59 -22.35
CA GLY A 191 -0.69 10.59 -21.85
C GLY A 191 -1.97 9.98 -21.28
N GLY A 192 -2.69 10.78 -20.49
CA GLY A 192 -3.83 10.29 -19.72
C GLY A 192 -3.43 9.78 -18.33
N TRP A 193 -4.43 9.36 -17.56
CA TRP A 193 -4.27 8.91 -16.18
C TRP A 193 -5.08 7.64 -15.96
N ARG A 194 -4.60 6.75 -15.10
CA ARG A 194 -5.33 5.57 -14.62
C ARG A 194 -5.33 5.54 -13.10
N ASP A 195 -6.28 4.82 -12.52
CA ASP A 195 -6.24 4.53 -11.09
C ASP A 195 -5.03 3.66 -10.74
N GLU A 196 -4.51 3.82 -9.53
CA GLU A 196 -3.43 2.96 -9.03
C GLU A 196 -3.93 1.54 -8.82
N ILE A 197 -3.40 0.60 -9.62
CA ILE A 197 -3.85 -0.80 -9.69
C ILE A 197 -3.66 -1.55 -8.36
N LEU A 198 -2.80 -1.05 -7.46
CA LEU A 198 -2.46 -1.68 -6.19
C LEU A 198 -2.93 -0.87 -4.96
N HIS A 199 -3.92 0.02 -5.11
CA HIS A 199 -4.51 0.71 -3.96
C HIS A 199 -5.15 -0.29 -2.99
N ASP A 200 -4.67 -0.33 -1.76
CA ASP A 200 -5.07 -1.32 -0.76
C ASP A 200 -6.02 -0.74 0.28
N VAL A 201 -7.29 -1.17 0.22
CA VAL A 201 -8.34 -0.77 1.17
C VAL A 201 -8.05 -1.20 2.62
N ASN A 202 -7.28 -2.28 2.82
CA ASN A 202 -6.88 -2.73 4.15
C ASN A 202 -5.80 -1.79 4.72
N LEU A 203 -4.87 -1.31 3.90
CA LEU A 203 -3.93 -0.27 4.29
C LEU A 203 -4.67 1.04 4.60
N GLN A 204 -5.64 1.44 3.77
CA GLN A 204 -6.48 2.61 4.05
C GLN A 204 -7.18 2.51 5.41
N ALA A 205 -7.83 1.38 5.71
CA ALA A 205 -8.47 1.16 7.01
C ALA A 205 -7.47 1.18 8.19
N LEU A 206 -6.25 0.68 7.98
CA LEU A 206 -5.15 0.81 8.95
C LEU A 206 -4.80 2.29 9.17
N LEU A 207 -4.59 3.06 8.12
CA LEU A 207 -4.24 4.49 8.22
C LEU A 207 -5.34 5.30 8.91
N VAL A 208 -6.63 5.04 8.61
CA VAL A 208 -7.77 5.63 9.33
C VAL A 208 -7.67 5.36 10.83
N ARG A 209 -7.34 4.11 11.22
CA ARG A 209 -7.18 3.74 12.63
C ARG A 209 -6.02 4.47 13.29
N GLU A 210 -4.88 4.59 12.61
CA GLU A 210 -3.70 5.31 13.13
C GLU A 210 -4.00 6.80 13.31
N VAL A 211 -4.64 7.44 12.33
CA VAL A 211 -5.05 8.85 12.41
C VAL A 211 -6.07 9.07 13.53
N ASN A 212 -7.08 8.21 13.65
CA ASN A 212 -8.06 8.30 14.75
C ASN A 212 -7.41 8.07 16.12
N GLY A 213 -6.44 7.16 16.21
CA GLY A 213 -5.64 6.95 17.41
C GLY A 213 -4.89 8.21 17.83
N ALA A 214 -4.32 8.93 16.86
CA ALA A 214 -3.64 10.19 17.11
C ALA A 214 -4.60 11.31 17.49
N LEU A 215 -5.62 11.54 16.67
CA LEU A 215 -6.59 12.62 16.86
C LEU A 215 -7.38 12.48 18.18
N MET A 216 -7.93 11.30 18.45
CA MET A 216 -8.90 11.11 19.54
C MET A 216 -8.24 10.63 20.84
N HIS A 217 -7.03 10.06 20.76
CA HIS A 217 -6.37 9.45 21.92
C HIS A 217 -4.93 9.94 22.14
N GLY A 218 -4.45 10.91 21.35
CA GLY A 218 -3.10 11.48 21.51
C GLY A 218 -1.97 10.47 21.26
N ARG A 219 -2.24 9.38 20.53
CA ARG A 219 -1.21 8.38 20.22
C ARG A 219 -0.35 8.86 19.05
N PRO A 220 0.95 8.62 19.04
CA PRO A 220 1.75 8.91 17.85
C PRO A 220 1.29 8.03 16.68
N ALA A 221 1.12 8.61 15.50
CA ALA A 221 0.77 7.89 14.28
C ALA A 221 2.00 7.20 13.67
N LEU A 222 1.78 6.05 13.01
CA LEU A 222 2.79 5.36 12.19
C LEU A 222 4.12 5.08 12.89
N GLN A 223 4.06 4.79 14.19
CA GLN A 223 5.27 4.45 14.93
C GLN A 223 5.87 3.14 14.43
N PRO A 224 7.22 3.06 14.35
CA PRO A 224 7.91 1.81 14.06
C PRO A 224 7.44 0.70 15.03
N PRO A 225 7.07 -0.48 14.53
CA PRO A 225 6.55 -1.55 15.37
C PRO A 225 7.61 -2.03 16.35
N ARG A 226 7.20 -2.26 17.60
CA ARG A 226 8.08 -2.72 18.67
C ARG A 226 8.02 -4.24 18.77
N TYR A 227 9.05 -4.89 18.26
CA TYR A 227 9.28 -6.33 18.43
C TYR A 227 10.43 -6.57 19.44
N PRO A 228 10.48 -7.74 20.11
CA PRO A 228 11.62 -8.14 20.93
C PRO A 228 12.94 -8.07 20.16
N ALA A 229 14.03 -7.73 20.85
CA ALA A 229 15.35 -7.80 20.25
C ALA A 229 15.65 -9.25 19.85
N LEU A 230 16.26 -9.41 18.68
CA LEU A 230 16.79 -10.68 18.20
C LEU A 230 18.30 -10.67 18.42
N GLY A 231 18.94 -11.84 18.41
CA GLY A 231 20.38 -11.92 18.61
C GLY A 231 21.17 -11.13 17.55
N ASP A 232 22.33 -10.60 17.96
CA ASP A 232 23.23 -9.82 17.08
C ASP A 232 24.05 -10.70 16.13
N GLU A 233 23.85 -12.02 16.16
CA GLU A 233 24.50 -12.96 15.25
C GLU A 233 24.13 -12.66 13.80
N SER A 234 25.14 -12.62 12.92
CA SER A 234 24.96 -12.40 11.48
C SER A 234 24.15 -13.50 10.82
N VAL A 235 24.18 -14.72 11.38
CA VAL A 235 23.40 -15.87 10.93
C VAL A 235 22.88 -16.63 12.15
N SER A 236 21.61 -17.01 12.13
CA SER A 236 21.03 -17.89 13.14
C SER A 236 20.14 -18.94 12.51
N SER A 237 20.09 -20.14 13.11
CA SER A 237 19.27 -21.26 12.61
C SER A 237 18.38 -21.84 13.70
N LEU A 238 17.10 -22.02 13.39
CA LEU A 238 16.14 -22.82 14.17
C LEU A 238 16.01 -24.20 13.51
N ASN A 239 15.96 -25.27 14.31
CA ASN A 239 15.77 -26.65 13.86
C ASN A 239 16.60 -27.04 12.61
N PRO A 240 17.93 -26.86 12.60
CA PRO A 240 18.76 -26.94 11.39
C PRO A 240 18.77 -28.30 10.68
N SER A 241 18.18 -29.34 11.27
CA SER A 241 18.09 -30.68 10.67
C SER A 241 16.67 -31.06 10.23
N ALA A 242 15.70 -30.13 10.28
CA ALA A 242 14.34 -30.40 9.82
C ALA A 242 14.29 -30.65 8.31
N ARG A 243 13.29 -31.39 7.83
CA ARG A 243 13.19 -31.77 6.42
C ARG A 243 12.83 -30.61 5.49
N ILE A 244 12.11 -29.61 5.98
CA ILE A 244 11.73 -28.41 5.23
C ILE A 244 12.40 -27.22 5.91
N ALA A 245 13.11 -26.40 5.12
CA ALA A 245 13.79 -25.21 5.60
C ALA A 245 13.29 -23.94 4.92
N PHE A 246 13.09 -22.91 5.73
CA PHE A 246 12.85 -21.55 5.26
C PHE A 246 14.12 -20.73 5.39
N LEU A 247 14.39 -19.89 4.40
CA LEU A 247 15.56 -19.03 4.34
C LEU A 247 15.11 -17.58 4.11
N THR A 248 15.75 -16.65 4.81
CA THR A 248 15.60 -15.23 4.54
C THR A 248 16.93 -14.50 4.71
N LEU A 249 17.06 -13.34 4.05
CA LEU A 249 18.14 -12.40 4.29
C LEU A 249 17.58 -11.00 4.39
N TYR A 250 18.06 -10.25 5.38
CA TYR A 250 17.84 -8.82 5.48
C TYR A 250 19.10 -8.13 5.99
N THR A 251 19.19 -6.82 5.77
CA THR A 251 20.30 -5.99 6.28
C THR A 251 19.74 -4.91 7.19
N HIS A 252 20.62 -4.14 7.84
CA HIS A 252 20.22 -3.04 8.72
C HIS A 252 19.32 -1.99 8.02
N HIS A 253 19.42 -1.82 6.69
CA HIS A 253 18.59 -0.88 5.92
C HIS A 253 17.09 -1.20 5.94
N VAL A 254 16.74 -2.47 6.19
CA VAL A 254 15.37 -2.99 6.11
C VAL A 254 14.93 -3.65 7.42
N GLN A 255 15.72 -3.47 8.48
CA GLN A 255 15.54 -4.18 9.75
C GLN A 255 14.17 -3.90 10.39
N THR A 256 13.59 -2.72 10.21
CA THR A 256 12.32 -2.33 10.84
C THR A 256 11.19 -3.30 10.51
N TYR A 257 10.94 -3.57 9.22
CA TYR A 257 9.92 -4.53 8.81
C TYR A 257 10.43 -5.98 8.83
N ALA A 258 11.72 -6.20 8.57
CA ALA A 258 12.29 -7.55 8.58
C ALA A 258 12.18 -8.23 9.96
N ARG A 259 12.27 -7.45 11.05
CA ARG A 259 12.04 -7.97 12.41
C ARG A 259 10.62 -8.46 12.62
N VAL A 260 9.63 -7.84 11.98
CA VAL A 260 8.24 -8.31 12.02
C VAL A 260 8.15 -9.68 11.35
N SER A 261 8.70 -9.79 10.13
CA SER A 261 8.75 -11.04 9.38
C SER A 261 9.49 -12.14 10.15
N GLU A 262 10.66 -11.85 10.70
CA GLU A 262 11.46 -12.85 11.39
C GLU A 262 10.72 -13.47 12.59
N HIS A 263 10.07 -12.65 13.42
CA HIS A 263 9.27 -13.19 14.54
C HIS A 263 8.07 -14.00 14.05
N ASN A 264 7.42 -13.55 12.97
CA ASN A 264 6.27 -14.23 12.40
C ASN A 264 6.63 -15.60 11.79
N VAL A 265 7.69 -15.64 10.97
CA VAL A 265 8.18 -16.85 10.30
C VAL A 265 8.78 -17.81 11.33
N ARG A 266 9.55 -17.31 12.30
CA ARG A 266 10.08 -18.12 13.39
C ARG A 266 8.95 -18.86 14.13
N ARG A 267 7.88 -18.15 14.52
CA ARG A 267 6.73 -18.75 15.20
C ARG A 267 6.05 -19.83 14.34
N TYR A 268 5.93 -19.57 13.03
CA TYR A 268 5.42 -20.56 12.07
C TYR A 268 6.28 -21.82 12.04
N CYS A 269 7.60 -21.67 11.91
CA CYS A 269 8.55 -22.78 11.88
C CYS A 269 8.60 -23.55 13.20
N GLU A 270 8.56 -22.88 14.36
CA GLU A 270 8.48 -23.50 15.68
C GLU A 270 7.23 -24.38 15.80
N ARG A 271 6.09 -23.90 15.30
CA ARG A 271 4.81 -24.64 15.37
C ARG A 271 4.83 -25.94 14.57
N HIS A 272 5.40 -25.91 13.38
CA HIS A 272 5.34 -27.03 12.43
C HIS A 272 6.62 -27.87 12.40
N GLY A 273 7.63 -27.53 13.21
CA GLY A 273 8.90 -28.25 13.27
C GLY A 273 9.78 -28.05 12.04
N TYR A 274 9.64 -26.93 11.33
CA TYR A 274 10.47 -26.58 10.18
C TYR A 274 11.79 -25.92 10.60
N ALA A 275 12.79 -25.97 9.73
CA ALA A 275 14.02 -25.22 9.88
C ALA A 275 13.80 -23.76 9.45
N TYR A 276 14.52 -22.84 10.09
CA TYR A 276 14.54 -21.44 9.68
C TYR A 276 15.95 -20.86 9.79
N HIS A 277 16.53 -20.49 8.65
CA HIS A 277 17.85 -19.88 8.55
C HIS A 277 17.71 -18.39 8.23
N VAL A 278 18.22 -17.56 9.12
CA VAL A 278 18.12 -16.10 9.02
C VAL A 278 19.50 -15.51 8.84
N TYR A 279 19.69 -14.76 7.76
CA TYR A 279 20.89 -13.97 7.49
C TYR A 279 20.60 -12.49 7.74
N ARG A 280 21.32 -11.87 8.68
CA ARG A 280 21.21 -10.43 9.02
C ARG A 280 22.30 -9.56 8.38
N ALA A 281 23.15 -10.19 7.58
CA ALA A 281 24.18 -9.58 6.76
C ALA A 281 24.43 -10.45 5.53
N ILE A 282 24.98 -9.85 4.48
CA ILE A 282 25.44 -10.59 3.30
C ILE A 282 26.67 -11.41 3.70
N PRO A 283 26.70 -12.74 3.41
CA PRO A 283 27.86 -13.57 3.68
C PRO A 283 29.14 -13.00 3.07
N ALA A 284 30.23 -13.02 3.83
CA ALA A 284 31.50 -12.42 3.44
C ALA A 284 32.11 -13.07 2.18
N GLU A 285 31.80 -14.34 1.95
CA GLU A 285 32.26 -15.17 0.83
C GLU A 285 31.79 -14.65 -0.53
N ILE A 286 30.68 -13.90 -0.57
CA ILE A 286 30.13 -13.34 -1.81
C ILE A 286 30.89 -12.08 -2.23
N GLY A 287 31.59 -11.43 -1.30
CA GLY A 287 32.30 -10.18 -1.53
C GLY A 287 31.39 -8.94 -1.49
N PRO A 288 31.99 -7.74 -1.56
CA PRO A 288 31.26 -6.47 -1.48
C PRO A 288 30.55 -6.12 -2.79
N GLY A 289 29.63 -5.14 -2.73
CA GLY A 289 29.03 -4.52 -3.92
C GLY A 289 27.82 -5.26 -4.51
N ILE A 290 27.39 -6.36 -3.89
CA ILE A 290 26.16 -7.07 -4.22
C ILE A 290 25.06 -6.70 -3.22
N ASN A 291 23.86 -6.44 -3.72
CA ASN A 291 22.68 -6.25 -2.88
C ASN A 291 22.13 -7.62 -2.43
N GLY A 292 21.54 -7.68 -1.23
CA GLY A 292 21.00 -8.91 -0.64
C GLY A 292 19.93 -9.62 -1.48
N SER A 293 19.21 -8.92 -2.36
CA SER A 293 18.23 -9.55 -3.26
C SER A 293 18.88 -10.49 -4.29
N TRP A 294 20.16 -10.31 -4.61
CA TRP A 294 20.86 -11.10 -5.63
C TRP A 294 21.42 -12.42 -5.13
N VAL A 295 21.51 -12.62 -3.81
CA VAL A 295 22.23 -13.76 -3.23
C VAL A 295 21.31 -14.94 -2.88
N ARG A 296 20.02 -14.83 -3.19
CA ARG A 296 18.98 -15.81 -2.82
C ARG A 296 19.28 -17.20 -3.34
N SER A 297 19.59 -17.34 -4.63
CA SER A 297 19.89 -18.63 -5.27
C SER A 297 21.16 -19.27 -4.70
N TRP A 298 22.18 -18.46 -4.43
CA TRP A 298 23.41 -18.91 -3.78
C TRP A 298 23.12 -19.47 -2.38
N LEU A 299 22.33 -18.75 -1.57
CA LEU A 299 21.93 -19.20 -0.23
C LEU A 299 21.11 -20.48 -0.26
N LEU A 300 20.11 -20.58 -1.15
CA LEU A 300 19.33 -21.80 -1.33
C LEU A 300 20.23 -23.00 -1.70
N GLN A 301 21.22 -22.78 -2.56
CA GLN A 301 22.19 -23.81 -2.94
C GLN A 301 23.01 -24.31 -1.76
N GLN A 302 23.41 -23.43 -0.82
CA GLN A 302 24.19 -23.83 0.37
C GLN A 302 23.41 -24.75 1.32
N HIS A 303 22.09 -24.64 1.34
CA HIS A 303 21.24 -25.39 2.26
C HIS A 303 20.57 -26.61 1.64
N LEU A 304 20.42 -26.67 0.30
CA LEU A 304 19.61 -27.69 -0.37
C LEU A 304 19.99 -29.12 0.00
N ALA A 305 21.29 -29.42 0.14
CA ALA A 305 21.77 -30.77 0.47
C ALA A 305 21.38 -31.24 1.88
N ASN A 306 21.04 -30.33 2.80
CA ASN A 306 20.76 -30.64 4.21
C ASN A 306 19.28 -30.87 4.50
N HIS A 307 18.41 -30.61 3.53
CA HIS A 307 16.96 -30.64 3.68
C HIS A 307 16.33 -31.41 2.52
N ASP A 308 15.06 -31.83 2.67
CA ASP A 308 14.27 -32.32 1.53
C ASP A 308 13.76 -31.15 0.68
N TRP A 309 13.54 -30.00 1.31
CA TRP A 309 13.10 -28.76 0.67
C TRP A 309 13.77 -27.54 1.31
N VAL A 310 14.17 -26.59 0.47
CA VAL A 310 14.57 -25.23 0.88
C VAL A 310 13.65 -24.22 0.22
N ILE A 311 13.14 -23.27 1.00
CA ILE A 311 12.16 -22.28 0.56
C ILE A 311 12.66 -20.90 0.96
N TRP A 312 12.85 -20.04 -0.04
CA TRP A 312 13.11 -18.63 0.17
C TRP A 312 11.84 -17.89 0.55
N VAL A 313 11.94 -17.01 1.54
CA VAL A 313 10.91 -16.00 1.86
C VAL A 313 11.58 -14.64 2.04
N ASP A 314 11.08 -13.64 1.31
CA ASP A 314 11.55 -12.27 1.45
C ASP A 314 11.26 -11.70 2.85
N ALA A 315 12.05 -10.69 3.25
CA ALA A 315 11.93 -10.07 4.56
C ALA A 315 10.62 -9.27 4.77
N ASP A 316 9.86 -9.05 3.70
CA ASP A 316 8.53 -8.43 3.68
C ASP A 316 7.40 -9.47 3.43
N VAL A 317 7.63 -10.71 3.85
CA VAL A 317 6.66 -11.81 3.83
C VAL A 317 6.21 -12.18 5.25
N LEU A 318 4.94 -12.53 5.42
CA LEU A 318 4.37 -13.08 6.66
C LEU A 318 3.58 -14.37 6.38
N PHE A 319 3.73 -15.38 7.24
CA PHE A 319 2.73 -16.44 7.39
C PHE A 319 1.51 -15.87 8.13
N PHE A 320 0.40 -15.74 7.42
CA PHE A 320 -0.82 -15.14 7.96
C PHE A 320 -1.69 -16.19 8.66
N ASN A 321 -1.97 -17.31 8.01
CA ASN A 321 -2.56 -18.45 8.68
C ASN A 321 -1.47 -19.34 9.28
N GLN A 322 -1.16 -19.06 10.55
CA GLN A 322 -0.10 -19.75 11.30
C GLN A 322 -0.39 -21.24 11.55
N THR A 323 -1.61 -21.73 11.29
CA THR A 323 -2.08 -23.07 11.67
C THR A 323 -1.99 -24.04 10.50
N ARG A 324 -1.94 -23.52 9.27
CA ARG A 324 -1.84 -24.30 8.03
C ARG A 324 -0.38 -24.69 7.74
N PRO A 325 -0.05 -25.99 7.67
CA PRO A 325 1.27 -26.44 7.26
C PRO A 325 1.49 -26.21 5.76
N ILE A 326 2.74 -26.06 5.33
CA ILE A 326 3.08 -25.92 3.91
C ILE A 326 3.16 -27.26 3.20
N ASP A 327 3.32 -28.38 3.94
CA ASP A 327 3.50 -29.74 3.40
C ASP A 327 2.54 -30.10 2.26
N PRO A 328 1.22 -29.82 2.34
CA PRO A 328 0.29 -30.18 1.27
C PRO A 328 0.62 -29.50 -0.07
N LEU A 329 1.23 -28.31 -0.04
CA LEU A 329 1.63 -27.59 -1.25
C LEU A 329 2.87 -28.20 -1.90
N LEU A 330 3.69 -28.94 -1.15
CA LEU A 330 4.93 -29.56 -1.62
C LEU A 330 4.73 -30.96 -2.21
N GLN A 331 3.60 -31.60 -1.93
CA GLN A 331 3.34 -32.98 -2.34
C GLN A 331 3.31 -33.13 -3.86
N GLY A 332 4.09 -34.09 -4.38
CA GLY A 332 4.16 -34.39 -5.80
C GLY A 332 4.86 -33.33 -6.66
N ARG A 333 5.58 -32.39 -6.04
CA ARG A 333 6.31 -31.32 -6.73
C ARG A 333 7.80 -31.42 -6.49
N ASP A 334 8.57 -30.78 -7.38
CA ASP A 334 10.00 -30.53 -7.19
C ASP A 334 10.31 -29.03 -7.09
N LEU A 335 9.36 -28.17 -7.47
CA LEU A 335 9.44 -26.72 -7.37
C LEU A 335 8.19 -26.17 -6.69
N LEU A 336 8.36 -25.10 -5.93
CA LEU A 336 7.28 -24.29 -5.35
C LEU A 336 7.49 -22.85 -5.82
N LEU A 337 6.81 -22.45 -6.89
CA LEU A 337 6.89 -21.11 -7.44
C LEU A 337 5.55 -20.40 -7.24
N ALA A 338 5.58 -19.08 -7.09
CA ALA A 338 4.38 -18.28 -6.93
C ALA A 338 4.20 -17.32 -8.10
N LYS A 339 2.96 -17.19 -8.58
CA LYS A 339 2.63 -16.19 -9.60
C LYS A 339 2.94 -14.78 -9.06
N ASP A 340 3.28 -13.88 -9.98
CA ASP A 340 3.45 -12.46 -9.68
C ASP A 340 2.10 -11.73 -9.78
N VAL A 341 1.88 -10.69 -8.97
CA VAL A 341 0.66 -9.86 -9.10
C VAL A 341 0.65 -9.04 -10.40
N GLY A 342 1.82 -8.76 -10.96
CA GLY A 342 2.01 -8.07 -12.22
C GLY A 342 2.18 -9.00 -13.42
N ALA A 343 2.92 -8.50 -14.41
CA ALA A 343 3.08 -9.14 -15.73
C ALA A 343 4.00 -10.37 -15.72
N TRP A 344 4.74 -10.62 -14.64
CA TRP A 344 5.66 -11.74 -14.55
C TRP A 344 4.93 -13.06 -14.33
N LEU A 345 5.42 -14.17 -14.89
CA LEU A 345 4.85 -15.50 -14.60
C LEU A 345 5.17 -15.96 -13.17
N PHE A 346 6.23 -15.44 -12.57
CA PHE A 346 6.71 -15.84 -11.26
C PHE A 346 7.31 -14.65 -10.48
N ASN A 347 7.10 -14.66 -9.16
CA ASN A 347 7.69 -13.74 -8.20
C ASN A 347 8.72 -14.44 -7.30
N SER A 348 9.96 -13.93 -7.24
CA SER A 348 11.05 -14.57 -6.51
C SER A 348 11.09 -14.29 -5.01
N GLY A 349 10.13 -13.53 -4.48
CA GLY A 349 10.00 -13.32 -3.04
C GLY A 349 9.53 -14.54 -2.27
N VAL A 350 8.94 -15.52 -2.95
CA VAL A 350 8.67 -16.86 -2.41
C VAL A 350 9.00 -17.91 -3.46
N MET A 351 10.02 -18.73 -3.20
CA MET A 351 10.40 -19.82 -4.11
C MET A 351 11.02 -20.99 -3.36
N GLY A 352 10.62 -22.21 -3.72
CA GLY A 352 11.09 -23.43 -3.09
C GLY A 352 11.63 -24.46 -4.07
N PHE A 353 12.65 -25.18 -3.63
CA PHE A 353 13.33 -26.21 -4.40
C PHE A 353 13.44 -27.48 -3.57
N ARG A 354 12.98 -28.60 -4.13
CA ARG A 354 13.21 -29.91 -3.55
C ARG A 354 14.66 -30.32 -3.75
N ASN A 355 15.23 -31.05 -2.79
CA ASN A 355 16.56 -31.62 -2.91
C ASN A 355 16.58 -32.75 -3.95
N THR A 356 16.95 -32.38 -5.16
CA THR A 356 17.16 -33.28 -6.29
C THR A 356 18.44 -32.83 -7.02
N PRO A 357 19.17 -33.75 -7.70
CA PRO A 357 20.31 -33.37 -8.53
C PRO A 357 19.96 -32.28 -9.55
N ARG A 358 18.76 -32.37 -10.14
CA ARG A 358 18.27 -31.40 -11.12
C ARG A 358 18.10 -30.00 -10.53
N ASN A 359 17.57 -29.88 -9.32
CA ASN A 359 17.38 -28.58 -8.68
C ASN A 359 18.71 -27.99 -8.17
N LEU A 360 19.67 -28.83 -7.78
CA LEU A 360 21.04 -28.38 -7.49
C LEU A 360 21.69 -27.75 -8.73
N GLU A 361 21.56 -28.40 -9.90
CA GLU A 361 22.03 -27.86 -11.17
C GLU A 361 21.30 -26.56 -11.54
N LEU A 362 19.98 -26.52 -11.38
CA LEU A 362 19.17 -25.34 -11.69
C LEU A 362 19.56 -24.13 -10.83
N LEU A 363 19.76 -24.30 -9.53
CA LEU A 363 20.23 -23.22 -8.65
C LEU A 363 21.63 -22.73 -9.05
N ALA A 364 22.52 -23.65 -9.43
CA ALA A 364 23.85 -23.31 -9.93
C ALA A 364 23.78 -22.51 -11.24
N GLN A 365 22.88 -22.88 -12.17
CA GLN A 365 22.64 -22.14 -13.41
C GLN A 365 22.09 -20.73 -13.15
N ILE A 366 21.10 -20.59 -12.26
CA ILE A 366 20.55 -19.28 -11.86
C ILE A 366 21.66 -18.41 -11.26
N TRP A 367 22.46 -18.96 -10.36
CA TRP A 367 23.57 -18.23 -9.76
C TRP A 367 24.65 -17.84 -10.79
N SER A 368 25.00 -18.74 -11.70
CA SER A 368 25.92 -18.45 -12.81
C SER A 368 25.41 -17.29 -13.67
N ARG A 369 24.12 -17.30 -14.01
CA ARG A 369 23.48 -16.23 -14.79
C ARG A 369 23.52 -14.89 -14.07
N ILE A 370 23.25 -14.88 -12.76
CA ILE A 370 23.39 -13.68 -11.91
C ILE A 370 24.85 -13.19 -11.87
N GLY A 371 25.82 -14.11 -11.91
CA GLY A 371 27.24 -13.81 -11.98
C GLY A 371 27.62 -12.92 -13.17
N GLU A 372 26.96 -13.09 -14.30
CA GLU A 372 27.21 -12.34 -15.56
C GLU A 372 26.69 -10.88 -15.52
N VAL A 373 25.85 -10.53 -14.54
CA VAL A 373 25.25 -9.20 -14.44
C VAL A 373 26.28 -8.20 -13.91
N ALA A 374 26.53 -7.11 -14.63
CA ALA A 374 27.58 -6.17 -14.27
C ALA A 374 27.28 -5.38 -12.99
N ASP A 375 26.08 -4.82 -12.85
CA ASP A 375 25.69 -3.98 -11.72
C ASP A 375 24.61 -4.67 -10.87
N LYS A 376 24.98 -4.98 -9.63
CA LYS A 376 24.13 -5.64 -8.63
C LYS A 376 23.98 -4.81 -7.36
N SER A 377 24.23 -3.49 -7.45
CA SER A 377 24.27 -2.58 -6.29
C SER A 377 22.90 -2.32 -5.66
N GLY A 378 21.82 -2.44 -6.43
CA GLY A 378 20.45 -2.20 -5.98
C GLY A 378 19.51 -3.36 -6.28
N VAL A 379 18.31 -3.31 -5.70
CA VAL A 379 17.28 -4.35 -5.84
C VAL A 379 16.78 -4.46 -7.29
N TYR A 380 16.57 -3.32 -7.95
CA TYR A 380 16.04 -3.22 -9.32
C TYR A 380 17.09 -2.84 -10.37
N THR A 381 18.35 -2.68 -9.96
CA THR A 381 19.44 -2.40 -10.87
C THR A 381 19.56 -3.53 -11.89
N SER A 382 19.86 -3.22 -13.15
CA SER A 382 19.92 -4.25 -14.20
C SER A 382 18.67 -5.17 -14.24
N MET A 383 17.46 -4.64 -14.01
CA MET A 383 16.18 -5.38 -13.97
C MET A 383 15.93 -6.24 -12.71
N GLY A 384 16.92 -6.39 -11.82
CA GLY A 384 16.80 -7.17 -10.58
C GLY A 384 16.95 -8.69 -10.74
N ASP A 385 17.12 -9.41 -9.63
CA ASP A 385 17.37 -10.86 -9.60
C ASP A 385 16.18 -11.67 -10.16
N GLN A 386 14.95 -11.19 -9.94
CA GLN A 386 13.73 -11.84 -10.42
C GLN A 386 13.72 -11.95 -11.94
N TYR A 387 14.22 -10.93 -12.65
CA TYR A 387 14.31 -10.93 -14.11
C TYR A 387 15.14 -12.13 -14.59
N TYR A 388 16.36 -12.26 -14.08
CA TYR A 388 17.30 -13.30 -14.52
C TYR A 388 16.91 -14.70 -14.05
N THR A 389 16.28 -14.81 -12.88
CA THR A 389 15.71 -16.07 -12.41
C THR A 389 14.58 -16.54 -13.33
N ASN A 390 13.70 -15.62 -13.75
CA ASN A 390 12.65 -15.91 -14.73
C ASN A 390 13.23 -16.31 -16.10
N GLU A 391 14.31 -15.67 -16.56
CA GLU A 391 14.97 -16.06 -17.82
C GLU A 391 15.40 -17.53 -17.80
N VAL A 392 16.10 -17.97 -16.75
CA VAL A 392 16.58 -19.36 -16.64
C VAL A 392 15.41 -20.34 -16.51
N LEU A 393 14.44 -20.06 -15.64
CA LEU A 393 13.27 -20.94 -15.49
C LEU A 393 12.44 -21.06 -16.78
N ASN A 394 12.34 -19.98 -17.55
CA ASN A 394 11.65 -19.99 -18.84
C ASN A 394 12.42 -20.79 -19.90
N GLN A 395 13.75 -20.65 -19.96
CA GLN A 395 14.61 -21.44 -20.85
C GLN A 395 14.48 -22.95 -20.56
N GLU A 396 14.39 -23.31 -19.28
CA GLU A 396 14.20 -24.68 -18.82
C GLU A 396 12.73 -25.16 -18.88
N ARG A 397 11.81 -24.29 -19.33
CA ARG A 397 10.36 -24.55 -19.47
C ARG A 397 9.69 -24.99 -18.17
N LEU A 398 10.10 -24.38 -17.05
CA LEU A 398 9.62 -24.70 -15.70
C LEU A 398 8.51 -23.74 -15.21
N LEU A 399 8.10 -22.76 -16.02
CA LEU A 399 7.05 -21.80 -15.69
C LEU A 399 5.68 -22.26 -16.22
N ASP A 400 5.18 -23.35 -15.66
CA ASP A 400 3.86 -23.92 -15.97
C ASP A 400 3.01 -24.15 -14.71
N GLU A 401 1.77 -24.62 -14.89
CA GLU A 401 0.81 -24.90 -13.80
C GLU A 401 1.29 -25.95 -12.78
N ARG A 402 2.29 -26.77 -13.13
CA ARG A 402 2.84 -27.79 -12.24
C ARG A 402 3.80 -27.21 -11.22
N SER A 403 4.39 -26.05 -11.53
CA SER A 403 5.40 -25.42 -10.70
C SER A 403 4.93 -24.09 -10.11
N VAL A 404 4.10 -23.34 -10.84
CA VAL A 404 3.62 -22.00 -10.46
C VAL A 404 2.22 -22.08 -9.86
N LEU A 405 2.12 -21.73 -8.58
CA LEU A 405 0.86 -21.58 -7.85
C LEU A 405 0.29 -20.17 -8.01
N ASP A 406 -1.03 -20.05 -7.91
CA ASP A 406 -1.73 -18.77 -7.98
C ASP A 406 -1.47 -17.89 -6.72
N ASN A 407 -1.75 -16.59 -6.83
CA ASN A 407 -1.52 -15.60 -5.78
C ASN A 407 -2.45 -15.74 -4.57
N LEU A 408 -3.46 -16.62 -4.58
CA LEU A 408 -4.30 -16.88 -3.40
C LEU A 408 -3.79 -18.07 -2.60
N THR A 409 -3.06 -18.98 -3.25
CA THR A 409 -2.46 -20.16 -2.61
C THR A 409 -1.19 -19.79 -1.83
N ILE A 410 -0.30 -19.00 -2.43
CA ILE A 410 0.93 -18.51 -1.82
C ILE A 410 1.30 -17.15 -2.44
N ASN A 411 2.16 -16.38 -1.77
CA ASN A 411 2.59 -15.05 -2.25
C ASN A 411 1.45 -14.04 -2.39
N THR A 412 0.48 -14.10 -1.48
CA THR A 412 -0.74 -13.31 -1.60
C THR A 412 -0.48 -11.84 -1.29
N PRO A 413 -0.82 -10.89 -2.19
CA PRO A 413 -0.73 -9.48 -1.86
C PRO A 413 -1.76 -9.15 -0.76
N PRO A 414 -1.49 -8.18 0.13
CA PRO A 414 -2.35 -7.92 1.29
C PRO A 414 -3.81 -7.60 0.95
N LEU A 415 -4.06 -6.98 -0.21
CA LEU A 415 -5.40 -6.67 -0.71
C LEU A 415 -6.25 -7.91 -1.05
N LEU A 416 -5.62 -9.07 -1.29
CA LEU A 416 -6.28 -10.34 -1.57
C LEU A 416 -6.31 -11.29 -0.35
N ALA A 417 -5.74 -10.87 0.78
CA ALA A 417 -5.61 -11.73 1.94
C ALA A 417 -6.96 -11.95 2.66
N SER A 418 -7.24 -13.20 3.03
CA SER A 418 -8.35 -13.62 3.89
C SER A 418 -7.81 -14.41 5.09
N GLU A 419 -8.69 -14.81 6.02
CA GLU A 419 -8.29 -15.65 7.17
C GLU A 419 -7.74 -17.02 6.74
N ASP A 420 -8.07 -17.47 5.52
CA ASP A 420 -7.54 -18.70 4.96
C ASP A 420 -6.15 -18.52 4.33
N THR A 421 -5.71 -17.30 4.03
CA THR A 421 -4.43 -17.05 3.35
C THR A 421 -3.25 -17.60 4.15
N LEU A 422 -2.46 -18.49 3.54
CA LEU A 422 -1.26 -19.06 4.17
C LEU A 422 -0.21 -17.99 4.41
N LEU A 423 0.16 -17.26 3.35
CA LEU A 423 1.29 -16.34 3.34
C LEU A 423 0.96 -15.08 2.56
N VAL A 424 1.33 -13.93 3.13
CA VAL A 424 1.12 -12.59 2.56
C VAL A 424 2.46 -11.95 2.23
N HIS A 425 2.60 -11.36 1.05
CA HIS A 425 3.80 -10.68 0.59
C HIS A 425 3.53 -9.19 0.32
N PHE A 426 4.23 -8.31 1.04
CA PHE A 426 4.01 -6.86 1.06
C PHE A 426 4.78 -6.13 -0.05
N VAL A 427 4.56 -6.55 -1.29
CA VAL A 427 5.24 -6.06 -2.49
C VAL A 427 5.05 -4.55 -2.68
N SER A 428 6.13 -3.83 -2.99
CA SER A 428 6.14 -2.41 -3.41
C SER A 428 5.62 -1.38 -2.40
N LEU A 429 5.43 -1.73 -1.12
CA LEU A 429 5.10 -0.75 -0.07
C LEU A 429 6.36 -0.04 0.44
N VAL A 430 6.31 1.24 0.77
CA VAL A 430 7.45 1.98 1.36
C VAL A 430 7.32 2.08 2.88
N GLU A 431 8.41 2.41 3.58
CA GLU A 431 8.33 2.79 4.99
C GLU A 431 7.68 4.17 5.15
N PRO A 432 6.95 4.43 6.25
CA PRO A 432 6.70 3.52 7.38
C PRO A 432 5.54 2.52 7.13
N TYR A 433 4.84 2.60 6.00
CA TYR A 433 3.63 1.81 5.75
C TYR A 433 3.89 0.32 5.78
N ARG A 434 5.00 -0.14 5.19
CA ARG A 434 5.36 -1.56 5.14
C ARG A 434 5.47 -2.16 6.54
N SER A 435 6.28 -1.57 7.43
CA SER A 435 6.49 -2.13 8.77
C SER A 435 5.23 -2.07 9.64
N VAL A 436 4.51 -0.94 9.63
CA VAL A 436 3.27 -0.77 10.40
C VAL A 436 2.19 -1.75 9.93
N TYR A 437 2.06 -1.93 8.62
CA TYR A 437 1.05 -2.82 8.05
C TYR A 437 1.38 -4.29 8.29
N MET A 438 2.64 -4.68 8.11
CA MET A 438 3.12 -6.01 8.49
C MET A 438 2.83 -6.30 9.96
N ALA A 439 3.12 -5.38 10.88
CA ALA A 439 2.86 -5.59 12.30
C ALA A 439 1.36 -5.72 12.63
N ALA A 440 0.51 -4.93 11.94
CA ALA A 440 -0.93 -5.04 12.08
C ALA A 440 -1.46 -6.40 11.58
N MET A 441 -0.95 -6.91 10.46
CA MET A 441 -1.31 -8.24 9.95
C MET A 441 -0.72 -9.37 10.79
N ASP A 442 0.49 -9.25 11.31
CA ASP A 442 1.07 -10.21 12.25
C ASP A 442 0.22 -10.32 13.53
N THR A 443 -0.25 -9.20 14.07
CA THR A 443 -1.18 -9.19 15.22
C THR A 443 -2.48 -9.94 14.92
N ARG A 444 -2.99 -9.86 13.68
CA ARG A 444 -4.17 -10.63 13.23
C ARG A 444 -3.84 -12.10 13.05
N SER A 445 -2.68 -12.43 12.49
CA SER A 445 -2.23 -13.83 12.26
C SER A 445 -2.24 -14.66 13.54
N GLN A 446 -1.94 -14.04 14.68
CA GLN A 446 -1.93 -14.68 15.99
C GLN A 446 -3.33 -15.03 16.54
N ARG A 447 -4.40 -14.48 15.92
CA ARG A 447 -5.79 -14.72 16.33
C ARG A 447 -6.47 -15.79 15.48
N ILE A 448 -5.89 -16.15 14.33
CA ILE A 448 -6.37 -17.21 13.45
C ILE A 448 -6.04 -18.55 14.11
N ARG A 449 -7.06 -19.37 14.32
CA ARG A 449 -6.99 -20.63 15.08
C ARG A 449 -6.99 -21.86 14.20
#